data_AF-A0A933QMJ2-F1
#
_entry.id   AF-A0A933QMJ2-F1
#
_cell.length_a   1.000
_cell.length_b   1.000
_cell.length_c   1.000
_cell.angle_alpha   90.00
_cell.angle_beta   90.00
_cell.angle_gamma   90.00
#
_symmetry.space_group_name_H-M   'P 1'
#
loop_
_entity.id
_entity.type
_entity.pdbx_description
1 polymer ?
#
loop_
_entity_poly.entity_id
_entity_poly.type
_entity_poly.pdbx_seq_one_letter_code
_entity_poly.pdbx_strand_id
1 'polypeptide(L)'
;MVASASSSRPVIVTARASKVSQLVGDIDFERKQPTLNLTTSRYKLLATDLGIPFWHKDRTYLLFGDSHGGGSGDAIGYTFDAIADKDLRLDFIHDSTGTYQPLTIPGIQLGDYEVPTEGVSVDGRMYVYATTDSIHGEGWAVMGRSVLAVSDDDGQSFKSIYDLSKETFINVSIEQVNSADWKGLPVKSEDGLVIFGSGKYRKSNVYLAFQSAKDIEYSPAIRYWSGLDSAGQPMWSTFENKSQPLFDQPCVGEFSVTYNRFIDKWIMLYNCDLPNLRGIILRTADQPWGPWSSAQIIFHPWDDQGYCHFMHASWLFRQCDQVNDPVRENVWGGEYGPYQFSNFATGDSSSTMIYFTMSTWNPYTVVLMKAELGLTAD
;
A
#
# COMPACT_ATOMS: atom_id res chain seq x y z
N MET A 1 -16.02 -29.22 1.38
CA MET A 1 -15.37 -29.78 2.57
C MET A 1 -15.49 -28.76 3.69
N VAL A 2 -15.96 -29.18 4.86
CA VAL A 2 -16.04 -28.32 6.06
C VAL A 2 -14.61 -28.15 6.53
N ALA A 3 -14.05 -26.94 6.44
CA ALA A 3 -12.77 -26.63 7.06
C ALA A 3 -12.91 -26.90 8.57
N SER A 4 -12.35 -28.01 9.03
CA SER A 4 -12.02 -28.20 10.44
C SER A 4 -11.13 -27.03 10.85
N ALA A 5 -11.27 -26.56 12.08
CA ALA A 5 -10.34 -25.60 12.67
C ALA A 5 -8.91 -26.16 12.59
N SER A 6 -8.20 -25.86 11.50
CA SER A 6 -6.76 -25.98 11.42
C SER A 6 -6.24 -25.16 12.59
N SER A 7 -5.40 -25.75 13.44
CA SER A 7 -4.62 -24.92 14.37
C SER A 7 -3.93 -23.86 13.53
N SER A 8 -4.25 -22.59 13.79
CA SER A 8 -3.64 -21.49 13.05
C SER A 8 -2.14 -21.54 13.29
N ARG A 9 -1.38 -21.99 12.29
CA ARG A 9 0.08 -21.96 12.37
C ARG A 9 0.53 -20.49 12.36
N PRO A 10 1.27 -20.03 13.38
CA PRO A 10 1.89 -18.71 13.36
C PRO A 10 2.77 -18.51 12.14
N VAL A 11 2.79 -17.28 11.63
CA VAL A 11 3.74 -16.86 10.59
C VAL A 11 4.94 -16.22 11.25
N ILE A 12 6.14 -16.58 10.79
CA ILE A 12 7.40 -15.95 11.17
C ILE A 12 8.07 -15.35 9.92
N VAL A 13 8.85 -14.28 10.13
CA VAL A 13 9.75 -13.76 9.08
C VAL A 13 10.98 -14.67 9.01
N THR A 14 11.08 -15.50 7.97
CA THR A 14 12.21 -16.41 7.76
C THR A 14 13.39 -15.73 7.08
N ALA A 15 13.11 -14.72 6.24
CA ALA A 15 14.11 -13.79 5.73
C ALA A 15 13.58 -12.36 5.79
N ARG A 16 14.32 -11.48 6.48
CA ARG A 16 14.03 -10.05 6.57
C ARG A 16 14.09 -9.39 5.19
N ALA A 17 13.35 -8.30 5.05
CA ALA A 17 13.19 -7.67 3.76
C ALA A 17 14.51 -7.12 3.24
N SER A 18 14.71 -7.23 1.93
CA SER A 18 15.88 -6.70 1.22
C SER A 18 15.45 -6.01 -0.06
N LYS A 19 16.23 -5.01 -0.48
CA LYS A 19 16.01 -4.29 -1.73
C LYS A 19 16.31 -5.20 -2.93
N VAL A 20 15.33 -5.29 -3.83
CA VAL A 20 15.45 -5.92 -5.15
C VAL A 20 16.00 -4.88 -6.13
N SER A 21 15.28 -3.79 -6.35
CA SER A 21 15.67 -2.72 -7.29
C SER A 21 15.15 -1.35 -6.86
N GLN A 22 15.65 -0.29 -7.49
CA GLN A 22 15.10 1.05 -7.37
C GLN A 22 14.23 1.35 -8.59
N LEU A 23 12.97 1.72 -8.36
CA LEU A 23 11.97 1.88 -9.41
C LEU A 23 11.95 3.30 -9.99
N VAL A 24 12.40 4.30 -9.23
CA VAL A 24 12.31 5.73 -9.56
C VAL A 24 13.70 6.39 -9.59
N GLY A 25 13.92 7.27 -10.56
CA GLY A 25 15.17 7.97 -10.84
C GLY A 25 16.01 7.26 -11.92
N ASP A 26 17.04 7.94 -12.44
CA ASP A 26 17.90 7.38 -13.50
C ASP A 26 19.07 6.53 -12.97
N ILE A 27 19.45 6.71 -11.70
CA ILE A 27 20.58 6.02 -11.08
C ILE A 27 20.11 5.34 -9.79
N ASP A 28 20.37 4.05 -9.64
CA ASP A 28 20.20 3.32 -8.39
C ASP A 28 21.21 3.87 -7.35
N PHE A 29 20.70 4.39 -6.24
CA PHE A 29 21.50 5.08 -5.24
C PHE A 29 22.53 4.20 -4.54
N GLU A 30 22.22 2.91 -4.34
CA GLU A 30 23.12 1.97 -3.68
C GLU A 30 24.13 1.41 -4.68
N ARG A 31 23.66 0.99 -5.86
CA ARG A 31 24.48 0.32 -6.87
C ARG A 31 25.31 1.27 -7.72
N LYS A 32 24.94 2.56 -7.76
CA LYS A 32 25.53 3.59 -8.64
C LYS A 32 25.52 3.19 -10.12
N GLN A 33 24.49 2.44 -10.53
CA GLN A 33 24.25 2.02 -11.91
C GLN A 33 22.93 2.61 -12.40
N PRO A 34 22.72 2.73 -13.73
CA PRO A 34 21.43 3.12 -14.26
C PRO A 34 20.29 2.23 -13.75
N THR A 35 19.16 2.82 -13.37
CA THR A 35 17.95 2.04 -13.10
C THR A 35 17.39 1.49 -14.41
N LEU A 36 16.59 0.42 -14.33
CA LEU A 36 15.86 -0.07 -15.50
C LEU A 36 14.84 0.95 -16.03
N ASN A 37 14.29 1.79 -15.15
CA ASN A 37 13.14 2.62 -15.47
C ASN A 37 13.49 4.00 -15.99
N LEU A 38 14.68 4.54 -15.69
CA LEU A 38 15.17 5.83 -16.18
C LEU A 38 14.08 6.92 -16.16
N THR A 39 13.37 7.05 -15.04
CA THR A 39 12.13 7.84 -14.98
C THR A 39 12.36 9.32 -15.25
N THR A 40 13.53 9.85 -14.87
CA THR A 40 13.91 11.24 -15.16
C THR A 40 14.10 11.43 -16.66
N SER A 41 14.90 10.58 -17.28
CA SER A 41 15.20 10.72 -18.71
C SER A 41 14.00 10.42 -19.60
N ARG A 42 13.27 9.33 -19.31
CA ARG A 42 12.13 8.84 -20.11
C ARG A 42 10.84 9.59 -19.88
N TYR A 43 10.58 10.03 -18.66
CA TYR A 43 9.26 10.54 -18.24
C TYR A 43 9.30 11.90 -17.54
N LYS A 44 10.50 12.49 -17.36
CA LYS A 44 10.70 13.71 -16.57
C LYS A 44 10.21 13.58 -15.13
N LEU A 45 10.05 12.36 -14.62
CA LEU A 45 9.68 12.07 -13.24
C LEU A 45 10.97 11.89 -12.42
N LEU A 46 11.33 12.91 -11.65
CA LEU A 46 12.58 12.98 -10.89
C LEU A 46 12.54 12.10 -9.64
N ALA A 47 11.43 12.21 -8.91
CA ALA A 47 11.22 11.54 -7.64
C ALA A 47 9.73 11.41 -7.37
N THR A 48 9.34 10.38 -6.62
CA THR A 48 7.97 10.16 -6.14
C THR A 48 8.01 9.11 -5.02
N ASP A 49 6.90 8.92 -4.34
CA ASP A 49 6.69 7.89 -3.34
C ASP A 49 5.48 6.98 -3.62
N LEU A 50 5.20 6.10 -2.66
CA LEU A 50 4.21 5.02 -2.71
C LEU A 50 4.54 3.95 -3.75
N GLY A 51 3.76 3.87 -4.84
CA GLY A 51 3.78 2.76 -5.79
C GLY A 51 2.81 1.66 -5.38
N ILE A 52 1.53 2.01 -5.22
CA ILE A 52 0.43 1.14 -4.79
C ILE A 52 0.02 0.25 -5.97
N PRO A 53 0.25 -1.08 -5.92
CA PRO A 53 0.01 -1.94 -7.06
C PRO A 53 -1.43 -2.46 -7.07
N PHE A 54 -2.04 -2.50 -8.25
CA PHE A 54 -3.29 -3.21 -8.46
C PHE A 54 -3.35 -3.81 -9.87
N TRP A 55 -4.03 -4.94 -10.00
CA TRP A 55 -4.22 -5.57 -11.30
C TRP A 55 -5.37 -4.91 -12.06
N HIS A 56 -5.13 -4.49 -13.30
CA HIS A 56 -6.18 -3.98 -14.18
C HIS A 56 -5.96 -4.50 -15.60
N LYS A 57 -6.97 -5.22 -16.11
CA LYS A 57 -6.94 -5.91 -17.41
C LYS A 57 -5.79 -6.92 -17.51
N ASP A 58 -4.71 -6.55 -18.18
CA ASP A 58 -3.59 -7.42 -18.57
C ASP A 58 -2.26 -7.01 -17.93
N ARG A 59 -2.28 -6.07 -16.99
CA ARG A 59 -1.09 -5.48 -16.40
C ARG A 59 -1.28 -5.08 -14.94
N THR A 60 -0.17 -4.93 -14.23
CA THR A 60 -0.16 -4.32 -12.90
C THR A 60 0.07 -2.82 -13.04
N TYR A 61 -0.90 -2.03 -12.58
CA TYR A 61 -0.75 -0.59 -12.43
C TYR A 61 -0.16 -0.26 -11.07
N LEU A 62 0.58 0.85 -10.99
CA LEU A 62 1.14 1.39 -9.77
C LEU A 62 0.70 2.85 -9.66
N LEU A 63 0.03 3.18 -8.56
CA LEU A 63 -0.32 4.56 -8.21
C LEU A 63 0.80 5.13 -7.33
N PHE A 64 1.42 6.21 -7.78
CA PHE A 64 2.44 6.92 -7.01
C PHE A 64 1.85 8.14 -6.33
N GLY A 65 2.42 8.56 -5.21
CA GLY A 65 1.99 9.75 -4.48
C GLY A 65 2.76 10.99 -4.92
N ASP A 66 2.99 11.87 -3.94
CA ASP A 66 3.61 13.17 -4.12
C ASP A 66 4.83 13.04 -5.05
N SER A 67 4.80 13.76 -6.17
CA SER A 67 5.73 13.57 -7.28
C SER A 67 6.45 14.87 -7.63
N HIS A 68 7.74 14.76 -7.94
CA HIS A 68 8.58 15.86 -8.41
C HIS A 68 9.05 15.59 -9.83
N GLY A 69 8.92 16.58 -10.71
CA GLY A 69 9.38 16.46 -12.08
C GLY A 69 8.74 17.43 -13.05
N GLY A 70 8.62 17.00 -14.31
CA GLY A 70 8.01 17.76 -15.38
C GLY A 70 6.48 17.84 -15.29
N GLY A 71 5.84 16.82 -14.70
CA GLY A 71 4.44 16.86 -14.30
C GLY A 71 4.24 17.56 -12.95
N SER A 72 3.03 18.06 -12.71
CA SER A 72 2.63 18.65 -11.43
C SER A 72 1.51 17.80 -10.83
N GLY A 73 1.87 16.91 -9.90
CA GLY A 73 0.97 15.94 -9.26
C GLY A 73 1.39 14.50 -9.48
N ASP A 74 0.58 13.59 -8.94
CA ASP A 74 0.86 12.16 -8.79
C ASP A 74 0.98 11.39 -10.10
N ALA A 75 1.91 10.44 -10.18
CA ALA A 75 2.14 9.66 -11.39
C ALA A 75 1.40 8.30 -11.37
N ILE A 76 1.01 7.83 -12.56
CA ILE A 76 0.50 6.46 -12.76
C ILE A 76 1.49 5.69 -13.63
N GLY A 77 2.03 4.62 -13.08
CA GLY A 77 2.87 3.66 -13.79
C GLY A 77 2.14 2.35 -14.05
N TYR A 78 2.69 1.53 -14.93
CA TYR A 78 2.27 0.14 -15.10
C TYR A 78 3.42 -0.74 -15.57
N THR A 79 3.27 -2.04 -15.37
CA THR A 79 4.22 -3.06 -15.84
C THR A 79 3.50 -4.25 -16.45
N PHE A 80 4.11 -4.82 -17.49
CA PHE A 80 3.72 -6.10 -18.08
C PHE A 80 4.51 -7.27 -17.48
N ASP A 81 5.48 -7.00 -16.60
CA ASP A 81 6.26 -8.04 -15.96
C ASP A 81 5.35 -8.86 -15.05
N ALA A 82 5.54 -10.18 -15.06
CA ALA A 82 4.78 -11.12 -14.26
C ALA A 82 5.56 -11.62 -13.02
N ILE A 83 6.84 -11.24 -12.89
CA ILE A 83 7.75 -11.72 -11.86
C ILE A 83 8.62 -10.53 -11.41
N ALA A 84 8.77 -10.37 -10.09
CA ALA A 84 9.48 -9.26 -9.45
C ALA A 84 10.82 -9.66 -8.82
N ASP A 85 11.45 -10.76 -9.27
CA ASP A 85 12.63 -11.36 -8.61
C ASP A 85 13.95 -10.58 -8.80
N LYS A 86 14.01 -9.72 -9.82
CA LYS A 86 15.22 -8.97 -10.21
C LYS A 86 14.99 -7.46 -10.35
N ASP A 87 14.04 -7.06 -11.16
CA ASP A 87 13.66 -5.66 -11.40
C ASP A 87 12.24 -5.63 -12.02
N LEU A 88 11.58 -4.48 -12.01
CA LEU A 88 10.28 -4.26 -12.66
C LEU A 88 10.41 -3.13 -13.68
N ARG A 89 10.18 -3.47 -14.96
CA ARG A 89 10.11 -2.49 -16.04
C ARG A 89 8.78 -1.75 -15.94
N LEU A 90 8.86 -0.46 -15.64
CA LEU A 90 7.73 0.45 -15.60
C LEU A 90 7.67 1.32 -16.85
N ASP A 91 6.46 1.42 -17.38
CA ASP A 91 6.03 2.51 -18.25
C ASP A 91 5.11 3.43 -17.46
N PHE A 92 5.06 4.71 -17.83
CA PHE A 92 4.21 5.70 -17.17
C PHE A 92 3.19 6.25 -18.16
N ILE A 93 2.01 6.63 -17.66
CA ILE A 93 1.08 7.45 -18.42
C ILE A 93 1.76 8.80 -18.67
N HIS A 94 1.80 9.25 -19.91
CA HIS A 94 2.58 10.41 -20.34
C HIS A 94 1.93 11.14 -21.52
N ASP A 95 2.26 12.42 -21.64
CA ASP A 95 1.85 13.26 -22.76
C ASP A 95 2.67 12.99 -24.03
N SER A 96 2.29 13.64 -25.14
CA SER A 96 3.00 13.51 -26.43
C SER A 96 4.47 13.97 -26.41
N THR A 97 4.92 14.69 -25.38
CA THR A 97 6.31 15.14 -25.21
C THR A 97 7.16 14.12 -24.45
N GLY A 98 6.54 13.07 -23.91
CA GLY A 98 7.18 12.11 -23.03
C GLY A 98 7.24 12.57 -21.58
N THR A 99 6.51 13.61 -21.17
CA THR A 99 6.39 14.01 -19.77
C THR A 99 5.28 13.19 -19.12
N TYR A 100 5.52 12.62 -17.94
CA TYR A 100 4.47 11.88 -17.24
C TYR A 100 3.24 12.77 -17.03
N GLN A 101 2.06 12.17 -17.17
CA GLN A 101 0.79 12.86 -17.02
C GLN A 101 0.29 12.65 -15.59
N PRO A 102 0.05 13.73 -14.83
CA PRO A 102 -0.46 13.61 -13.47
C PRO A 102 -1.88 13.01 -13.42
N LEU A 103 -2.15 12.24 -12.37
CA LEU A 103 -3.50 11.84 -11.99
C LEU A 103 -4.31 13.11 -11.69
N THR A 104 -5.47 13.24 -12.33
CA THR A 104 -6.40 14.36 -12.08
C THR A 104 -7.81 13.84 -11.92
N ILE A 105 -8.51 14.35 -10.90
CA ILE A 105 -9.94 14.07 -10.68
C ILE A 105 -10.65 15.44 -10.70
N PRO A 106 -11.41 15.77 -11.76
CA PRO A 106 -12.07 17.06 -11.87
C PRO A 106 -12.96 17.38 -10.65
N GLY A 107 -12.72 18.54 -10.03
CA GLY A 107 -13.43 18.99 -8.83
C GLY A 107 -12.86 18.49 -7.50
N ILE A 108 -11.78 17.70 -7.53
CA ILE A 108 -11.02 17.26 -6.35
C ILE A 108 -9.63 17.89 -6.39
N GLN A 109 -9.14 18.33 -5.24
CA GLN A 109 -7.80 18.89 -5.12
C GLN A 109 -6.80 17.74 -4.88
N LEU A 110 -5.68 17.76 -5.60
CA LEU A 110 -4.62 16.76 -5.52
C LEU A 110 -3.25 17.48 -5.49
N GLY A 111 -2.86 17.96 -4.33
CA GLY A 111 -1.52 18.46 -4.01
C GLY A 111 -0.83 17.62 -2.92
N ASP A 112 0.10 18.22 -2.18
CA ASP A 112 0.87 17.53 -1.14
C ASP A 112 -0.07 16.82 -0.13
N TYR A 113 0.21 15.54 0.15
CA TYR A 113 -0.60 14.64 1.01
C TYR A 113 -2.04 14.36 0.49
N GLU A 114 -2.36 14.75 -0.73
CA GLU A 114 -3.63 14.47 -1.42
C GLU A 114 -3.39 13.43 -2.53
N VAL A 115 -3.02 12.23 -2.10
CA VAL A 115 -2.44 11.15 -2.93
C VAL A 115 -3.44 10.02 -3.19
N PRO A 116 -3.26 9.21 -4.25
CA PRO A 116 -3.95 7.92 -4.35
C PRO A 116 -3.58 7.03 -3.16
N THR A 117 -4.54 6.26 -2.67
CA THR A 117 -4.35 5.32 -1.55
C THR A 117 -4.64 3.88 -1.95
N GLU A 118 -5.49 3.64 -2.95
CA GLU A 118 -5.75 2.29 -3.48
C GLU A 118 -6.32 2.35 -4.90
N GLY A 119 -6.06 1.30 -5.69
CA GLY A 119 -6.67 1.08 -6.99
C GLY A 119 -7.36 -0.28 -7.07
N VAL A 120 -8.50 -0.36 -7.75
CA VAL A 120 -9.17 -1.63 -8.03
C VAL A 120 -9.73 -1.68 -9.45
N SER A 121 -9.80 -2.88 -10.02
CA SER A 121 -10.38 -3.12 -11.33
C SER A 121 -11.68 -3.89 -11.20
N VAL A 122 -12.81 -3.23 -11.49
CA VAL A 122 -14.15 -3.86 -11.42
C VAL A 122 -14.83 -3.73 -12.77
N ASP A 123 -15.32 -4.85 -13.30
CA ASP A 123 -16.00 -4.94 -14.60
C ASP A 123 -15.24 -4.26 -15.76
N GLY A 124 -13.90 -4.38 -15.74
CA GLY A 124 -13.01 -3.83 -16.76
C GLY A 124 -12.78 -2.31 -16.67
N ARG A 125 -13.29 -1.65 -15.62
CA ARG A 125 -13.11 -0.23 -15.32
C ARG A 125 -12.11 -0.05 -14.18
N MET A 126 -11.37 1.04 -14.21
CA MET A 126 -10.38 1.37 -13.19
C MET A 126 -11.02 2.28 -12.15
N TYR A 127 -10.90 1.94 -10.88
CA TYR A 127 -11.32 2.77 -9.76
C TYR A 127 -10.11 3.13 -8.91
N VAL A 128 -10.03 4.39 -8.48
CA VAL A 128 -8.98 4.90 -7.62
C VAL A 128 -9.60 5.57 -6.41
N TYR A 129 -9.07 5.23 -5.24
CA TYR A 129 -9.30 5.93 -3.99
C TYR A 129 -8.18 6.94 -3.80
N ALA A 130 -8.53 8.19 -3.46
CA ALA A 130 -7.55 9.25 -3.27
C ALA A 130 -7.93 10.13 -2.08
N THR A 131 -6.92 10.68 -1.39
CA THR A 131 -7.14 11.68 -0.35
C THR A 131 -7.19 13.08 -0.92
N THR A 132 -7.86 13.97 -0.20
CA THR A 132 -8.02 15.39 -0.56
C THR A 132 -8.32 16.19 0.71
N ASP A 133 -8.36 17.51 0.57
CA ASP A 133 -8.62 18.49 1.62
C ASP A 133 -7.52 18.42 2.69
N SER A 134 -6.27 18.29 2.27
CA SER A 134 -5.14 18.24 3.19
C SER A 134 -4.99 19.57 3.95
N ILE A 135 -4.62 19.46 5.22
CA ILE A 135 -4.34 20.61 6.08
C ILE A 135 -2.93 20.46 6.63
N HIS A 136 -2.11 21.48 6.42
CA HIS A 136 -0.72 21.50 6.86
C HIS A 136 -0.52 22.51 7.99
N GLY A 137 0.38 22.16 8.91
CA GLY A 137 0.95 23.08 9.88
C GLY A 137 2.44 22.81 10.04
N GLU A 138 3.11 23.57 10.92
CA GLU A 138 4.53 23.35 11.19
C GLU A 138 4.77 21.94 11.74
N GLY A 139 5.39 21.08 10.93
CA GLY A 139 5.77 19.72 11.32
C GLY A 139 4.63 18.70 11.38
N TRP A 140 3.45 19.00 10.81
CA TRP A 140 2.36 18.03 10.70
C TRP A 140 1.49 18.26 9.47
N ALA A 141 0.90 17.18 8.97
CA ALA A 141 -0.13 17.20 7.94
C ALA A 141 -1.30 16.31 8.35
N VAL A 142 -2.49 16.63 7.86
CA VAL A 142 -3.69 15.80 7.97
C VAL A 142 -4.22 15.59 6.55
N MET A 143 -4.50 14.34 6.21
CA MET A 143 -5.31 13.98 5.05
C MET A 143 -6.78 14.19 5.45
N GLY A 144 -7.52 15.07 4.77
CA GLY A 144 -8.83 15.53 5.23
C GLY A 144 -9.97 14.54 5.02
N ARG A 145 -10.03 13.92 3.84
CA ARG A 145 -11.02 12.91 3.46
C ARG A 145 -10.52 12.02 2.34
N SER A 146 -11.23 10.92 2.08
CA SER A 146 -11.02 10.05 0.92
C SER A 146 -12.20 10.16 -0.06
N VAL A 147 -11.90 10.03 -1.36
CA VAL A 147 -12.88 9.96 -2.45
C VAL A 147 -12.67 8.71 -3.28
N LEU A 148 -13.74 8.24 -3.91
CA LEU A 148 -13.68 7.26 -4.99
C LEU A 148 -13.82 7.97 -6.35
N ALA A 149 -12.95 7.65 -7.30
CA ALA A 149 -13.05 8.07 -8.69
C ALA A 149 -12.96 6.88 -9.64
N VAL A 150 -13.51 7.04 -10.86
CA VAL A 150 -13.48 6.02 -11.91
C VAL A 150 -12.79 6.55 -13.16
N SER A 151 -12.07 5.68 -13.85
CA SER A 151 -11.53 5.86 -15.19
C SER A 151 -12.06 4.77 -16.13
N ASP A 152 -12.56 5.22 -17.29
CA ASP A 152 -13.04 4.37 -18.39
C ASP A 152 -11.98 4.24 -19.51
N ASP A 153 -10.81 4.85 -19.32
CA ASP A 153 -9.73 5.00 -20.30
C ASP A 153 -8.35 4.66 -19.71
N ASP A 154 -8.31 3.67 -18.83
CA ASP A 154 -7.09 3.04 -18.33
C ASP A 154 -6.14 3.98 -17.57
N GLY A 155 -6.72 4.93 -16.84
CA GLY A 155 -6.04 5.88 -15.97
C GLY A 155 -5.70 7.22 -16.65
N GLN A 156 -6.13 7.45 -17.89
CA GLN A 156 -5.86 8.69 -18.62
C GLN A 156 -6.69 9.86 -18.10
N SER A 157 -7.94 9.60 -17.71
CA SER A 157 -8.84 10.58 -17.09
C SER A 157 -9.74 9.93 -16.04
N PHE A 158 -10.14 10.73 -15.05
CA PHE A 158 -11.00 10.26 -13.97
C PHE A 158 -12.24 11.13 -13.80
N LYS A 159 -13.27 10.53 -13.20
CA LYS A 159 -14.48 11.20 -12.72
C LYS A 159 -14.72 10.82 -11.26
N SER A 160 -14.94 11.82 -10.40
CA SER A 160 -15.35 11.58 -9.01
C SER A 160 -16.71 10.90 -8.93
N ILE A 161 -16.84 9.91 -8.05
CA ILE A 161 -18.06 9.16 -7.78
C ILE A 161 -18.69 9.63 -6.46
N TYR A 162 -17.98 9.49 -5.34
CA TYR A 162 -18.44 9.91 -4.02
C TYR A 162 -17.29 10.18 -3.05
N ASP A 163 -17.60 10.85 -1.93
CA ASP A 163 -16.75 10.94 -0.74
C ASP A 163 -16.84 9.63 0.05
N LEU A 164 -15.74 8.92 0.20
CA LEU A 164 -15.69 7.64 0.92
C LEU A 164 -15.83 7.86 2.43
N SER A 165 -14.96 8.67 3.01
CA SER A 165 -14.89 8.86 4.46
C SER A 165 -14.15 10.13 4.85
N LYS A 166 -14.51 10.68 6.02
CA LYS A 166 -13.78 11.75 6.75
C LYS A 166 -13.33 11.29 8.13
N GLU A 167 -13.47 10.00 8.44
CA GLU A 167 -13.29 9.44 9.78
C GLU A 167 -12.24 8.33 9.79
N THR A 168 -12.62 7.10 9.43
CA THR A 168 -11.83 5.87 9.66
C THR A 168 -11.34 5.17 8.39
N PHE A 169 -11.76 5.63 7.20
CA PHE A 169 -11.36 5.08 5.90
C PHE A 169 -10.79 6.19 5.01
N ILE A 170 -9.84 6.97 5.54
CA ILE A 170 -9.15 8.04 4.79
C ILE A 170 -8.00 7.44 3.98
N ASN A 171 -7.15 6.63 4.62
CA ASN A 171 -6.20 5.77 3.93
C ASN A 171 -6.79 4.36 3.88
N VAL A 172 -6.75 3.71 2.72
CA VAL A 172 -7.39 2.41 2.51
C VAL A 172 -6.47 1.43 1.81
N SER A 173 -6.71 0.14 2.06
CA SER A 173 -6.19 -0.94 1.23
C SER A 173 -7.31 -1.94 0.98
N ILE A 174 -7.44 -2.40 -0.26
CA ILE A 174 -8.60 -3.17 -0.71
C ILE A 174 -8.16 -4.45 -1.38
N GLU A 175 -8.61 -5.57 -0.84
CA GLU A 175 -8.44 -6.88 -1.47
C GLU A 175 -9.77 -7.33 -2.08
N GLN A 176 -9.75 -7.63 -3.38
CA GLN A 176 -10.88 -8.26 -4.05
C GLN A 176 -10.89 -9.76 -3.77
N VAL A 177 -12.01 -10.28 -3.26
CA VAL A 177 -12.17 -11.69 -2.88
C VAL A 177 -13.45 -12.27 -3.47
N ASN A 178 -13.48 -13.60 -3.62
CA ASN A 178 -14.76 -14.30 -3.75
C ASN A 178 -15.38 -14.45 -2.35
N SER A 179 -16.54 -13.83 -2.12
CA SER A 179 -17.20 -13.87 -0.81
C SER A 179 -17.64 -15.27 -0.37
N ALA A 180 -17.69 -16.25 -1.27
CA ALA A 180 -17.94 -17.65 -0.90
C ALA A 180 -16.82 -18.27 -0.05
N ASP A 181 -15.59 -17.76 -0.17
CA ASP A 181 -14.42 -18.28 0.56
C ASP A 181 -14.42 -17.84 2.04
N TRP A 182 -15.16 -16.78 2.36
CA TRP A 182 -15.12 -16.10 3.66
C TRP A 182 -16.47 -16.13 4.36
N LYS A 183 -16.69 -17.18 5.15
CA LYS A 183 -17.90 -17.29 5.98
C LYS A 183 -17.95 -16.15 6.98
N GLY A 184 -18.93 -15.25 6.81
CA GLY A 184 -19.12 -14.09 7.67
C GLY A 184 -19.12 -12.77 6.91
N LEU A 185 -18.74 -12.75 5.64
CA LEU A 185 -18.93 -11.55 4.81
C LEU A 185 -20.44 -11.25 4.59
N PRO A 186 -20.81 -9.96 4.42
CA PRO A 186 -22.21 -9.52 4.28
C PRO A 186 -22.95 -10.08 3.06
N VAL A 187 -22.24 -10.44 2.00
CA VAL A 187 -22.79 -11.04 0.78
C VAL A 187 -22.22 -12.44 0.59
N LYS A 188 -22.88 -13.26 -0.24
CA LYS A 188 -22.50 -14.66 -0.47
C LYS A 188 -22.38 -14.93 -1.96
N SER A 189 -21.29 -15.59 -2.37
CA SER A 189 -21.09 -16.06 -3.76
C SER A 189 -21.08 -14.94 -4.80
N GLU A 190 -20.49 -13.81 -4.43
CA GLU A 190 -20.23 -12.66 -5.29
C GLU A 190 -18.78 -12.18 -5.11
N ASP A 191 -18.26 -11.46 -6.10
CA ASP A 191 -17.02 -10.70 -5.94
C ASP A 191 -17.24 -9.56 -4.94
N GLY A 192 -16.35 -9.47 -3.96
CA GLY A 192 -16.43 -8.54 -2.87
C GLY A 192 -15.13 -7.77 -2.68
N LEU A 193 -15.26 -6.54 -2.20
CA LEU A 193 -14.16 -5.67 -1.83
C LEU A 193 -14.03 -5.70 -0.31
N VAL A 194 -12.95 -6.28 0.20
CA VAL A 194 -12.59 -6.21 1.62
C VAL A 194 -11.77 -4.94 1.79
N ILE A 195 -12.34 -3.95 2.47
CA ILE A 195 -11.79 -2.60 2.57
C ILE A 195 -11.19 -2.45 3.97
N PHE A 196 -9.88 -2.38 4.06
CA PHE A 196 -9.19 -1.98 5.28
C PHE A 196 -9.00 -0.47 5.26
N GLY A 197 -9.23 0.19 6.40
CA GLY A 197 -9.15 1.65 6.51
C GLY A 197 -8.37 2.11 7.72
N SER A 198 -7.70 3.24 7.60
CA SER A 198 -7.22 4.03 8.73
C SER A 198 -7.68 5.48 8.58
N GLY A 199 -7.87 6.14 9.72
CA GLY A 199 -8.36 7.51 9.79
C GLY A 199 -7.24 8.53 9.71
N LYS A 200 -7.13 9.36 10.77
CA LYS A 200 -6.10 10.40 10.85
C LYS A 200 -4.71 9.87 10.53
N TYR A 201 -4.04 10.52 9.58
CA TYR A 201 -2.72 10.16 9.06
C TYR A 201 -1.70 9.83 10.17
N ARG A 202 -1.17 8.59 10.14
CA ARG A 202 -0.21 8.01 11.09
C ARG A 202 -0.65 8.06 12.57
N LYS A 203 -1.94 8.21 12.84
CA LYS A 203 -2.55 8.40 14.17
C LYS A 203 -3.89 7.69 14.27
N SER A 204 -3.97 6.48 13.73
CA SER A 204 -5.19 5.69 13.70
C SER A 204 -4.91 4.20 13.84
N ASN A 205 -5.90 3.48 14.38
CA ASN A 205 -5.98 2.03 14.29
C ASN A 205 -6.45 1.62 12.89
N VAL A 206 -6.42 0.32 12.59
CA VAL A 206 -7.01 -0.23 11.36
C VAL A 206 -8.44 -0.68 11.61
N TYR A 207 -9.32 -0.36 10.68
CA TYR A 207 -10.73 -0.70 10.64
C TYR A 207 -11.02 -1.56 9.41
N LEU A 208 -12.19 -2.22 9.41
CA LEU A 208 -12.61 -3.10 8.33
C LEU A 208 -14.00 -2.73 7.84
N ALA A 209 -14.16 -2.71 6.52
CA ALA A 209 -15.42 -2.61 5.83
C ALA A 209 -15.48 -3.61 4.67
N PHE A 210 -16.65 -3.76 4.10
CA PHE A 210 -16.92 -4.62 2.97
C PHE A 210 -17.96 -3.98 2.04
N GLN A 211 -17.79 -4.19 0.73
CA GLN A 211 -18.76 -3.79 -0.29
C GLN A 211 -18.81 -4.86 -1.39
N SER A 212 -19.98 -5.12 -1.98
CA SER A 212 -20.05 -5.95 -3.20
C SER A 212 -19.40 -5.17 -4.35
N ALA A 213 -18.58 -5.84 -5.18
CA ALA A 213 -17.88 -5.16 -6.27
C ALA A 213 -18.85 -4.51 -7.26
N LYS A 214 -19.97 -5.16 -7.56
CA LYS A 214 -21.03 -4.62 -8.45
C LYS A 214 -21.68 -3.34 -7.92
N ASP A 215 -21.59 -3.10 -6.61
CA ASP A 215 -22.17 -1.95 -5.93
C ASP A 215 -21.10 -0.89 -5.60
N ILE A 216 -19.89 -0.97 -6.19
CA ILE A 216 -18.75 -0.08 -5.90
C ILE A 216 -19.10 1.40 -6.02
N GLU A 217 -19.97 1.78 -6.96
CA GLU A 217 -20.39 3.18 -7.15
C GLU A 217 -21.49 3.66 -6.20
N TYR A 218 -21.98 2.79 -5.31
CA TYR A 218 -23.08 3.08 -4.39
C TYR A 218 -22.62 3.00 -2.92
N SER A 219 -22.13 4.12 -2.37
CA SER A 219 -21.59 4.16 -1.00
C SER A 219 -22.51 3.64 0.11
N PRO A 220 -23.86 3.72 0.05
CA PRO A 220 -24.72 3.09 1.05
C PRO A 220 -24.67 1.54 1.07
N ALA A 221 -24.05 0.89 0.07
CA ALA A 221 -23.79 -0.54 0.09
C ALA A 221 -22.66 -0.95 1.04
N ILE A 222 -21.80 -0.01 1.47
CA ILE A 222 -20.69 -0.30 2.38
C ILE A 222 -21.22 -0.84 3.71
N ARG A 223 -20.56 -1.87 4.22
CA ARG A 223 -20.83 -2.50 5.51
C ARG A 223 -19.57 -2.43 6.36
N TYR A 224 -19.69 -1.82 7.53
CA TYR A 224 -18.59 -1.57 8.45
C TYR A 224 -18.56 -2.64 9.53
N TRP A 225 -17.40 -3.26 9.74
CA TRP A 225 -17.25 -4.29 10.76
C TRP A 225 -17.36 -3.68 12.15
N SER A 226 -18.25 -4.23 12.97
CA SER A 226 -18.62 -3.67 14.28
C SER A 226 -18.35 -4.61 15.45
N GLY A 227 -17.40 -5.53 15.30
CA GLY A 227 -17.04 -6.52 16.32
C GLY A 227 -17.51 -7.94 16.01
N LEU A 228 -17.36 -8.82 17.00
CA LEU A 228 -17.86 -10.20 16.97
C LEU A 228 -19.10 -10.34 17.86
N ASP A 229 -20.04 -11.19 17.46
CA ASP A 229 -21.13 -11.63 18.33
C ASP A 229 -20.64 -12.65 19.38
N SER A 230 -21.56 -13.12 20.23
CA SER A 230 -21.25 -14.11 21.28
C SER A 230 -20.85 -15.48 20.74
N ALA A 231 -21.10 -15.77 19.46
CA ALA A 231 -20.70 -16.98 18.76
C ALA A 231 -19.40 -16.80 17.95
N GLY A 232 -18.75 -15.64 18.06
CA GLY A 232 -17.52 -15.31 17.34
C GLY A 232 -17.73 -15.01 15.86
N GLN A 233 -18.96 -14.71 15.42
CA GLN A 233 -19.26 -14.32 14.04
C GLN A 233 -19.11 -12.81 13.87
N PRO A 234 -18.60 -12.32 12.73
CA PRO A 234 -18.48 -10.89 12.47
C PRO A 234 -19.85 -10.22 12.36
N MET A 235 -19.99 -9.08 13.03
CA MET A 235 -21.13 -8.19 12.93
C MET A 235 -20.81 -7.03 11.98
N TRP A 236 -21.82 -6.60 11.24
CA TRP A 236 -21.68 -5.55 10.23
C TRP A 236 -22.75 -4.47 10.40
N SER A 237 -22.32 -3.21 10.32
CA SER A 237 -23.13 -2.01 10.46
C SER A 237 -23.23 -1.27 9.12
N THR A 238 -24.31 -0.53 8.90
CA THR A 238 -24.43 0.43 7.79
C THR A 238 -23.86 1.81 8.15
N PHE A 239 -23.36 2.00 9.37
CA PHE A 239 -22.85 3.26 9.89
C PHE A 239 -21.36 3.13 10.24
N GLU A 240 -20.54 4.02 9.65
CA GLU A 240 -19.08 4.06 9.86
C GLU A 240 -18.71 4.30 11.33
N ASN A 241 -19.44 5.15 12.05
CA ASN A 241 -19.18 5.45 13.46
C ASN A 241 -19.41 4.25 14.42
N LYS A 242 -19.85 3.10 13.90
CA LYS A 242 -19.93 1.83 14.65
C LYS A 242 -18.74 0.91 14.39
N SER A 243 -17.81 1.31 13.51
CA SER A 243 -16.61 0.55 13.21
C SER A 243 -15.78 0.37 14.47
N GLN A 244 -15.33 -0.87 14.70
CA GLN A 244 -14.42 -1.20 15.78
C GLN A 244 -13.01 -1.39 15.22
N PRO A 245 -11.94 -1.03 15.96
CA PRO A 245 -10.58 -1.29 15.52
C PRO A 245 -10.32 -2.81 15.49
N LEU A 246 -9.60 -3.28 14.48
CA LEU A 246 -9.19 -4.68 14.35
C LEU A 246 -8.19 -5.11 15.45
N PHE A 247 -7.39 -4.16 15.93
CA PHE A 247 -6.40 -4.31 17.00
C PHE A 247 -5.97 -2.93 17.51
N ASP A 248 -5.33 -2.88 18.67
CA ASP A 248 -4.77 -1.65 19.25
C ASP A 248 -3.40 -1.33 18.67
N GLN A 249 -3.35 -0.34 17.78
CA GLN A 249 -2.15 0.18 17.13
C GLN A 249 -2.43 1.61 16.61
N PRO A 250 -2.42 2.64 17.47
CA PRO A 250 -2.98 3.96 17.14
C PRO A 250 -2.02 4.85 16.31
N CYS A 251 -1.19 4.24 15.46
CA CYS A 251 -0.12 4.91 14.71
C CYS A 251 0.05 4.39 13.28
N VAL A 252 -0.88 3.56 12.78
CA VAL A 252 -0.74 3.00 11.42
C VAL A 252 -0.72 4.15 10.41
N GLY A 253 0.35 4.18 9.63
CA GLY A 253 0.53 5.10 8.52
C GLY A 253 0.02 4.52 7.23
N GLU A 254 0.85 4.59 6.21
CA GLU A 254 0.69 3.91 4.95
C GLU A 254 0.76 2.40 5.18
N PHE A 255 -0.18 1.67 4.58
CA PHE A 255 -0.34 0.25 4.80
C PHE A 255 -0.94 -0.44 3.59
N SER A 256 -0.71 -1.74 3.47
CA SER A 256 -1.40 -2.59 2.51
C SER A 256 -1.82 -3.89 3.17
N VAL A 257 -2.93 -4.46 2.69
CA VAL A 257 -3.42 -5.76 3.14
C VAL A 257 -3.74 -6.62 1.92
N THR A 258 -3.17 -7.82 1.88
CA THR A 258 -3.42 -8.78 0.78
C THR A 258 -3.72 -10.16 1.35
N TYR A 259 -4.38 -11.02 0.57
CA TYR A 259 -4.54 -12.43 0.93
C TYR A 259 -3.51 -13.30 0.21
N ASN A 260 -2.61 -13.91 0.97
CA ASN A 260 -1.59 -14.81 0.45
C ASN A 260 -2.11 -16.25 0.40
N ARG A 261 -2.29 -16.76 -0.82
CA ARG A 261 -2.83 -18.10 -1.11
C ARG A 261 -1.83 -19.24 -0.94
N PHE A 262 -0.54 -18.96 -0.74
CA PHE A 262 0.45 -20.01 -0.51
C PHE A 262 0.37 -20.52 0.93
N ILE A 263 0.32 -19.59 1.89
CA ILE A 263 0.25 -19.92 3.32
C ILE A 263 -1.15 -19.74 3.94
N ASP A 264 -2.15 -19.41 3.12
CA ASP A 264 -3.54 -19.15 3.49
C ASP A 264 -3.71 -18.09 4.59
N LYS A 265 -3.00 -16.96 4.46
CA LYS A 265 -3.02 -15.86 5.45
C LYS A 265 -3.33 -14.52 4.82
N TRP A 266 -4.10 -13.71 5.53
CA TRP A 266 -4.10 -12.27 5.36
C TRP A 266 -2.78 -11.70 5.86
N ILE A 267 -2.15 -10.84 5.05
CA ILE A 267 -0.87 -10.21 5.35
C ILE A 267 -1.07 -8.69 5.30
N MET A 268 -0.80 -8.03 6.42
CA MET A 268 -0.79 -6.59 6.53
C MET A 268 0.63 -6.10 6.74
N LEU A 269 1.05 -5.17 5.88
CA LEU A 269 2.29 -4.40 6.05
C LEU A 269 1.96 -2.95 6.34
N TYR A 270 2.66 -2.31 7.27
CA TYR A 270 2.49 -0.89 7.58
C TYR A 270 3.76 -0.26 8.18
N ASN A 271 3.89 1.06 8.08
CA ASN A 271 4.81 1.84 8.91
C ASN A 271 4.07 2.51 10.09
N CYS A 272 4.82 2.81 11.15
CA CYS A 272 4.31 3.45 12.36
C CYS A 272 5.40 4.34 12.98
N ASP A 273 5.02 5.54 13.39
CA ASP A 273 5.97 6.53 13.94
C ASP A 273 6.24 6.34 15.45
N LEU A 274 5.77 5.24 16.06
CA LEU A 274 6.10 4.94 17.46
C LEU A 274 7.57 4.49 17.58
N PRO A 275 8.35 5.01 18.55
CA PRO A 275 9.78 4.73 18.65
C PRO A 275 10.15 3.25 18.77
N ASN A 276 9.29 2.43 19.36
CA ASN A 276 9.51 0.99 19.56
C ASN A 276 9.07 0.12 18.37
N LEU A 277 8.53 0.71 17.30
CA LEU A 277 8.06 0.02 16.10
C LEU A 277 8.72 0.60 14.84
N ARG A 278 10.00 0.96 14.93
CA ARG A 278 10.79 1.41 13.79
C ARG A 278 10.83 0.31 12.72
N GLY A 279 10.69 0.69 11.45
CA GLY A 279 10.70 -0.23 10.33
C GLY A 279 9.36 -0.40 9.62
N ILE A 280 9.31 -1.40 8.75
CA ILE A 280 8.06 -1.94 8.21
C ILE A 280 7.61 -3.07 9.12
N ILE A 281 6.33 -3.04 9.49
CA ILE A 281 5.69 -3.96 10.43
C ILE A 281 4.76 -4.89 9.68
N LEU A 282 4.84 -6.17 10.03
CA LEU A 282 4.02 -7.28 9.56
C LEU A 282 3.02 -7.68 10.65
N ARG A 283 1.76 -7.89 10.23
CA ARG A 283 0.76 -8.66 10.98
C ARG A 283 0.07 -9.65 10.05
N THR A 284 -0.39 -10.77 10.61
CA THR A 284 -1.09 -11.80 9.84
C THR A 284 -2.38 -12.24 10.53
N ALA A 285 -3.37 -12.69 9.77
CA ALA A 285 -4.61 -13.25 10.28
C ALA A 285 -5.14 -14.38 9.37
N ASP A 286 -5.94 -15.29 9.94
CA ASP A 286 -6.67 -16.29 9.14
C ASP A 286 -7.92 -15.71 8.49
N GLN A 287 -8.54 -14.72 9.13
CA GLN A 287 -9.76 -14.05 8.67
C GLN A 287 -9.49 -12.56 8.51
N PRO A 288 -10.20 -11.83 7.63
CA PRO A 288 -9.96 -10.40 7.45
C PRO A 288 -10.28 -9.58 8.71
N TRP A 289 -11.22 -10.05 9.55
CA TRP A 289 -11.53 -9.45 10.86
C TRP A 289 -10.66 -9.98 12.02
N GLY A 290 -9.64 -10.79 11.74
CA GLY A 290 -8.73 -11.31 12.75
C GLY A 290 -9.19 -12.61 13.45
N PRO A 291 -8.58 -12.96 14.60
CA PRO A 291 -7.61 -12.15 15.33
C PRO A 291 -6.32 -11.92 14.53
N TRP A 292 -5.80 -10.70 14.59
CA TRP A 292 -4.51 -10.34 13.98
C TRP A 292 -3.36 -10.66 14.93
N SER A 293 -2.25 -11.16 14.38
CA SER A 293 -1.04 -11.48 15.14
C SER A 293 -0.48 -10.25 15.86
N SER A 294 0.42 -10.48 16.82
CA SER A 294 1.33 -9.44 17.29
C SER A 294 2.17 -8.88 16.13
N ALA A 295 2.60 -7.62 16.28
CA ALA A 295 3.49 -6.97 15.34
C ALA A 295 4.83 -7.71 15.24
N GLN A 296 5.31 -7.90 14.01
CA GLN A 296 6.66 -8.37 13.71
C GLN A 296 7.33 -7.35 12.82
N ILE A 297 8.60 -7.03 13.06
CA ILE A 297 9.33 -6.17 12.13
C ILE A 297 9.75 -7.05 10.94
N ILE A 298 9.42 -6.63 9.72
CA ILE A 298 9.86 -7.31 8.48
C ILE A 298 11.05 -6.60 7.84
N PHE A 299 11.20 -5.30 8.10
CA PHE A 299 12.35 -4.50 7.68
C PHE A 299 12.71 -3.50 8.78
N HIS A 300 13.96 -3.44 9.21
CA HIS A 300 14.51 -2.43 10.10
C HIS A 300 15.70 -1.76 9.41
N PRO A 301 15.68 -0.43 9.18
CA PRO A 301 16.67 0.26 8.36
C PRO A 301 18.13 0.05 8.76
N TRP A 302 18.42 -0.11 10.06
CA TRP A 302 19.78 -0.35 10.53
C TRP A 302 20.19 -1.81 10.41
N ASP A 303 19.29 -2.74 10.72
CA ASP A 303 19.65 -4.17 10.80
C ASP A 303 19.63 -4.82 9.41
N ASP A 304 18.78 -4.31 8.52
CA ASP A 304 18.50 -4.88 7.20
C ASP A 304 19.13 -4.06 6.06
N GLN A 305 20.25 -3.38 6.35
CA GLN A 305 21.07 -2.64 5.38
C GLN A 305 20.29 -1.59 4.56
N GLY A 306 19.36 -0.88 5.20
CA GLY A 306 18.72 0.30 4.61
C GLY A 306 19.62 1.53 4.71
N TYR A 307 19.87 1.95 5.94
CA TYR A 307 20.72 3.12 6.22
C TYR A 307 22.16 2.88 5.81
N CYS A 308 22.81 3.94 5.31
CA CYS A 308 24.14 3.92 4.71
C CYS A 308 24.24 3.18 3.35
N HIS A 309 23.11 2.67 2.84
CA HIS A 309 23.04 1.90 1.60
C HIS A 309 22.13 2.61 0.61
N PHE A 310 20.83 2.29 0.58
CA PHE A 310 19.83 2.95 -0.26
C PHE A 310 18.98 3.96 0.52
N MET A 311 19.16 4.07 1.83
CA MET A 311 18.56 5.10 2.68
C MET A 311 19.67 5.93 3.34
N HIS A 312 19.43 7.23 3.44
CA HIS A 312 20.41 8.16 3.99
C HIS A 312 20.40 8.19 5.53
N ALA A 313 21.58 8.08 6.14
CA ALA A 313 21.79 8.40 7.55
C ALA A 313 22.33 9.83 7.69
N SER A 314 21.68 10.64 8.54
CA SER A 314 22.07 12.04 8.75
C SER A 314 23.56 12.17 9.08
N TRP A 315 24.28 13.06 8.39
CA TRP A 315 25.70 13.31 8.62
C TRP A 315 26.00 13.91 10.01
N LEU A 316 24.99 14.47 10.69
CA LEU A 316 25.11 14.87 12.10
C LEU A 316 25.32 13.66 13.02
N PHE A 317 24.83 12.48 12.63
CA PHE A 317 25.05 11.23 13.34
C PHE A 317 26.29 10.51 12.81
N ARG A 318 26.33 10.21 11.51
CA ARG A 318 27.44 9.49 10.87
C ARG A 318 27.44 9.72 9.36
N GLN A 319 28.57 10.18 8.82
CA GLN A 319 28.77 10.27 7.37
C GLN A 319 29.22 8.90 6.80
N CYS A 320 28.25 8.03 6.52
CA CYS A 320 28.50 6.69 5.95
C CYS A 320 28.04 6.52 4.50
N ASP A 321 27.31 7.49 3.95
CA ASP A 321 26.77 7.45 2.58
C ASP A 321 26.76 8.81 1.90
N GLN A 322 26.41 8.78 0.62
CA GLN A 322 26.16 9.93 -0.26
C GLN A 322 24.88 9.69 -1.07
N VAL A 323 23.84 9.12 -0.44
CA VAL A 323 22.57 8.82 -1.11
C VAL A 323 21.48 9.84 -0.80
N ASN A 324 21.77 10.88 -0.02
CA ASN A 324 20.81 11.95 0.23
C ASN A 324 20.42 12.72 -1.04
N ASP A 325 19.22 13.27 -1.01
CA ASP A 325 18.82 14.33 -1.92
C ASP A 325 19.66 15.60 -1.65
N PRO A 326 19.86 16.45 -2.67
CA PRO A 326 20.61 17.70 -2.52
C PRO A 326 20.12 18.53 -1.33
N VAL A 327 21.05 19.12 -0.57
CA VAL A 327 20.80 19.99 0.60
C VAL A 327 20.11 19.31 1.79
N ARG A 328 19.98 17.98 1.76
CA ARG A 328 19.35 17.17 2.82
C ARG A 328 20.35 16.24 3.52
N GLU A 329 21.64 16.56 3.50
CA GLU A 329 22.73 15.75 4.06
C GLU A 329 22.66 15.58 5.59
N ASN A 330 21.91 16.45 6.26
CA ASN A 330 21.69 16.39 7.71
C ASN A 330 20.27 15.93 8.09
N VAL A 331 19.43 15.58 7.11
CA VAL A 331 18.04 15.13 7.32
C VAL A 331 17.98 13.62 7.21
N TRP A 332 17.50 12.91 8.23
CA TRP A 332 17.36 11.46 8.17
C TRP A 332 16.48 10.98 7.02
N GLY A 333 16.84 9.84 6.42
CA GLY A 333 15.91 9.04 5.62
C GLY A 333 14.87 8.34 6.48
N GLY A 334 13.94 7.65 5.83
CA GLY A 334 12.86 6.93 6.49
C GLY A 334 12.11 6.04 5.51
N GLU A 335 11.69 4.89 6.00
CA GLU A 335 10.93 3.86 5.31
C GLU A 335 9.44 4.08 5.54
N TYR A 336 8.64 3.98 4.49
CA TYR A 336 7.18 4.06 4.57
C TYR A 336 6.54 3.51 3.29
N GLY A 337 5.21 3.40 3.27
CA GLY A 337 4.46 2.96 2.09
C GLY A 337 4.78 1.53 1.62
N PRO A 338 4.62 0.50 2.47
CA PRO A 338 4.87 -0.89 2.09
C PRO A 338 3.68 -1.48 1.31
N TYR A 339 3.62 -1.32 -0.02
CA TYR A 339 2.49 -1.79 -0.82
C TYR A 339 2.78 -3.10 -1.56
N GLN A 340 2.00 -4.14 -1.24
CA GLN A 340 2.26 -5.53 -1.63
C GLN A 340 1.78 -5.87 -3.05
N PHE A 341 2.62 -6.55 -3.83
CA PHE A 341 2.25 -7.18 -5.09
C PHE A 341 1.72 -8.60 -4.84
N SER A 342 0.44 -8.74 -4.52
CA SER A 342 -0.17 -10.05 -4.21
C SER A 342 -0.03 -11.06 -5.36
N ASN A 343 -0.10 -10.59 -6.61
CA ASN A 343 0.04 -11.40 -7.82
C ASN A 343 1.49 -11.87 -8.10
N PHE A 344 2.50 -11.28 -7.47
CA PHE A 344 3.90 -11.67 -7.62
C PHE A 344 4.41 -12.56 -6.49
N ALA A 345 3.60 -12.81 -5.46
CA ALA A 345 3.96 -13.73 -4.41
C ALA A 345 4.27 -15.12 -5.00
N THR A 346 5.26 -15.79 -4.42
CA THR A 346 5.62 -17.17 -4.78
C THR A 346 5.78 -17.98 -3.50
N GLY A 347 5.67 -19.31 -3.58
CA GLY A 347 5.84 -20.15 -2.40
C GLY A 347 5.16 -21.51 -2.51
N ASP A 348 4.93 -22.10 -1.35
CA ASP A 348 4.21 -23.35 -1.15
C ASP A 348 3.35 -23.28 0.13
N SER A 349 2.77 -24.41 0.55
CA SER A 349 1.92 -24.51 1.74
C SER A 349 2.61 -24.22 3.09
N SER A 350 3.90 -23.91 3.09
CA SER A 350 4.72 -23.70 4.29
C SER A 350 5.50 -22.40 4.26
N SER A 351 5.84 -21.86 3.09
CA SER A 351 6.54 -20.57 2.98
C SER A 351 6.08 -19.76 1.78
N THR A 352 6.29 -18.45 1.86
CA THR A 352 6.02 -17.53 0.76
C THR A 352 7.05 -16.42 0.70
N MET A 353 7.51 -16.11 -0.50
CA MET A 353 8.21 -14.88 -0.83
C MET A 353 7.18 -13.84 -1.25
N ILE A 354 7.16 -12.71 -0.54
CA ILE A 354 6.33 -11.55 -0.88
C ILE A 354 7.19 -10.44 -1.47
N TYR A 355 6.58 -9.65 -2.36
CA TYR A 355 7.19 -8.48 -2.98
C TYR A 355 6.33 -7.26 -2.66
N PHE A 356 6.96 -6.13 -2.39
CA PHE A 356 6.26 -4.89 -2.08
C PHE A 356 7.10 -3.68 -2.50
N THR A 357 6.45 -2.59 -2.89
CA THR A 357 7.13 -1.30 -2.97
C THR A 357 7.37 -0.77 -1.57
N MET A 358 8.44 0.01 -1.40
CA MET A 358 8.70 0.76 -0.18
C MET A 358 9.29 2.11 -0.57
N SER A 359 8.77 3.17 0.02
CA SER A 359 9.28 4.53 -0.19
C SER A 359 10.40 4.83 0.78
N THR A 360 11.34 5.65 0.32
CA THR A 360 12.38 6.25 1.17
C THR A 360 12.17 7.76 1.22
N TRP A 361 12.29 8.35 2.42
CA TRP A 361 12.11 9.80 2.63
C TRP A 361 13.33 10.63 2.20
N ASN A 362 14.53 10.04 2.30
CA ASN A 362 15.79 10.63 1.88
C ASN A 362 16.76 9.48 1.54
N PRO A 363 17.15 9.28 0.27
CA PRO A 363 16.63 10.00 -0.90
C PRO A 363 15.13 9.79 -1.08
N TYR A 364 14.44 10.73 -1.71
CA TYR A 364 13.02 10.60 -2.01
C TYR A 364 12.81 9.71 -3.25
N THR A 365 12.48 8.43 -3.04
CA THR A 365 12.33 7.44 -4.13
C THR A 365 11.51 6.23 -3.70
N VAL A 366 11.18 5.36 -4.66
CA VAL A 366 10.53 4.06 -4.44
C VAL A 366 11.47 2.92 -4.81
N VAL A 367 11.59 1.95 -3.91
CA VAL A 367 12.32 0.70 -4.12
C VAL A 367 11.37 -0.48 -4.12
N LEU A 368 11.71 -1.50 -4.91
CA LEU A 368 11.09 -2.81 -4.85
C LEU A 368 11.81 -3.64 -3.77
N MET A 369 11.03 -4.19 -2.85
CA MET A 369 11.50 -5.00 -1.73
C MET A 369 10.97 -6.42 -1.86
N LYS A 370 11.67 -7.37 -1.25
CA LYS A 370 11.18 -8.74 -1.05
C LYS A 370 11.48 -9.23 0.36
N ALA A 371 10.64 -10.12 0.88
CA ALA A 371 10.84 -10.80 2.16
C ALA A 371 10.28 -12.22 2.12
N GLU A 372 10.82 -13.11 2.96
CA GLU A 372 10.33 -14.48 3.07
C GLU A 372 9.62 -14.69 4.40
N LEU A 373 8.43 -15.29 4.32
CA LEU A 373 7.61 -15.68 5.45
C LEU A 373 7.46 -17.19 5.48
N GLY A 374 7.41 -17.76 6.68
CA GLY A 374 7.20 -19.19 6.89
C GLY A 374 6.17 -19.47 7.97
N LEU A 375 5.44 -20.57 7.83
CA LEU A 375 4.61 -21.12 8.89
C LEU A 375 5.50 -21.91 9.84
N THR A 376 5.30 -21.75 11.15
CA THR A 376 6.02 -22.55 12.14
C THR A 376 5.67 -24.04 11.98
N ALA A 377 6.55 -24.92 12.47
CA ALA A 377 6.22 -26.33 12.60
C ALA A 377 5.01 -26.52 13.55
N ASP A 378 4.28 -27.61 13.34
CA ASP A 378 3.14 -28.03 14.19
C ASP A 378 3.57 -28.42 15.61
#